data_AF-A0AAV3H730-F1
#
_entry.id   AF-A0AAV3H730-F1
#
_cell.length_a   1.000
_cell.length_b   1.000
_cell.length_c   1.000
_cell.angle_alpha   90.00
_cell.angle_beta   90.00
_cell.angle_gamma   90.00
#
_symmetry.space_group_name_H-M   'P 1'
#
loop_
_entity.id
_entity.type
_entity.pdbx_description
1 polymer ?
#
loop_
_entity_poly.entity_id
_entity_poly.type
_entity_poly.pdbx_seq_one_letter_code
_entity_poly.pdbx_strand_id
1 'polypeptide(L)'
;KSAWGPSVIEKLLANKALIGICVPSYRARGKGISEIAGYYPRVISDDLFYAVQEIRLAPFGISNSSKNPMLINLLRTVMKCEACGNTMIVHAVSGSLHGYYVCPMRRLHRCDRPSIKRDLVDYNIINELLFNCSKIQPVENKKDANETLELKIIELQMKINNLIVALSVAPEVTAIAEKIRLLDKELRRASVSLKTLKSKGVNSFSDFYAIDLTSKNGRELCRTLAYKIFEKIIINTDNKTCDIYFMNGIVFKHYPLMKVISAQQAISALKYMVDGEIYF
;
A
#
# COMPACT_ATOMS: atom_id res chain seq x y z
N LYS A 1 37.56 3.94 2.86
CA LYS A 1 36.44 4.85 3.17
C LYS A 1 35.52 4.17 4.18
N SER A 2 35.36 4.72 5.38
CA SER A 2 34.50 4.19 6.45
C SER A 2 33.04 4.57 6.20
N ALA A 3 32.35 3.79 5.37
CA ALA A 3 30.90 3.95 5.17
C ALA A 3 30.13 3.08 6.17
N TRP A 4 29.01 3.59 6.68
CA TRP A 4 28.10 2.82 7.50
C TRP A 4 27.45 1.71 6.66
N GLY A 5 27.35 0.50 7.22
CA GLY A 5 26.67 -0.61 6.58
C GLY A 5 25.17 -0.34 6.45
N PRO A 6 24.49 -0.80 5.37
CA PRO A 6 23.05 -0.57 5.16
C PRO A 6 22.19 -1.02 6.35
N SER A 7 22.54 -2.15 6.98
CA SER A 7 21.83 -2.67 8.16
C SER A 7 21.91 -1.76 9.38
N VAL A 8 22.98 -0.97 9.50
CA VAL A 8 23.15 -0.03 10.62
C VAL A 8 22.27 1.20 10.39
N ILE A 9 22.24 1.70 9.15
CA ILE A 9 21.36 2.79 8.73
C ILE A 9 19.89 2.39 8.93
N GLU A 10 19.51 1.17 8.53
CA GLU A 10 18.14 0.66 8.72
C GLU A 10 17.72 0.60 10.19
N LYS A 11 18.59 0.08 11.06
CA LYS A 11 18.32 0.03 12.50
C LYS A 11 18.14 1.42 13.08
N LEU A 12 18.92 2.39 12.61
CA LEU A 12 18.81 3.78 13.05
C LEU A 12 17.46 4.38 12.63
N LEU A 13 17.07 4.25 11.37
CA LEU A 13 15.80 4.77 10.84
C LEU A 13 14.56 4.11 11.49
N ALA A 14 14.70 2.92 12.07
CA ALA A 14 13.64 2.21 12.79
C ALA A 14 13.60 2.50 14.29
N ASN A 15 14.62 3.16 14.84
CA ASN A 15 14.77 3.28 16.29
C ASN A 15 13.83 4.34 16.86
N LYS A 16 12.80 3.90 17.60
CA LYS A 16 11.85 4.80 18.28
C LYS A 16 12.49 5.67 19.38
N ALA A 17 13.74 5.41 19.76
CA ALA A 17 14.49 6.32 20.61
C ALA A 17 14.63 7.72 19.99
N LEU A 18 14.63 7.83 18.65
CA LEU A 18 14.69 9.11 17.93
C LEU A 18 13.49 10.03 18.23
N ILE A 19 12.34 9.45 18.59
CA ILE A 19 11.10 10.14 19.00
C ILE A 19 10.86 10.05 20.50
N GLY A 20 11.90 9.69 21.27
CA GLY A 20 11.87 9.67 22.72
C GLY A 20 11.25 8.44 23.36
N ILE A 21 11.00 7.37 22.61
CA ILE A 21 10.34 6.16 23.12
C ILE A 21 11.37 5.06 23.38
N CYS A 22 11.36 4.49 24.57
CA CYS A 22 12.08 3.26 24.88
C CYS A 22 11.21 2.05 24.56
N VAL A 23 11.75 1.17 23.71
CA VAL A 23 11.16 -0.13 23.39
C VAL A 23 11.98 -1.19 24.14
N PRO A 24 11.47 -1.75 25.25
CA PRO A 24 12.18 -2.77 26.00
C PRO A 24 12.51 -3.98 25.11
N SER A 25 13.74 -4.49 25.23
CA SER A 25 14.17 -5.65 24.43
C SER A 25 13.30 -6.88 24.74
N TYR A 26 13.15 -7.78 23.77
CA TYR A 26 12.43 -9.05 23.97
C TYR A 26 12.95 -9.84 25.19
N ARG A 27 14.26 -9.79 25.47
CA ARG A 27 14.89 -10.45 26.62
C ARG A 27 14.64 -9.74 27.95
N ALA A 28 14.26 -8.46 27.92
CA ALA A 28 13.88 -7.67 29.09
C ALA A 28 12.34 -7.64 29.30
N ARG A 29 11.56 -8.35 28.47
CA ARG A 29 10.10 -8.45 28.66
C ARG A 29 9.79 -9.34 29.87
N GLY A 30 9.70 -8.73 31.05
CA GLY A 30 8.67 -9.15 31.99
C GLY A 30 7.30 -9.09 31.29
N LYS A 31 6.44 -10.10 31.50
CA LYS A 31 5.11 -10.17 30.90
C LYS A 31 4.37 -8.84 31.10
N GLY A 32 4.10 -8.10 30.01
CA GLY A 32 3.18 -6.95 30.01
C GLY A 32 3.79 -5.54 29.98
N ILE A 33 5.11 -5.37 29.87
CA ILE A 33 5.70 -4.01 29.78
C ILE A 33 5.49 -3.42 28.38
N SER A 34 4.75 -2.31 28.31
CA SER A 34 4.50 -1.50 27.11
C SER A 34 5.65 -0.55 26.79
N GLU A 35 5.60 0.08 25.61
CA GLU A 35 6.55 1.14 25.23
C GLU A 35 6.53 2.29 26.25
N ILE A 36 7.71 2.82 26.58
CA ILE A 36 7.86 3.91 27.56
C ILE A 36 8.10 5.22 26.80
N ALA A 37 7.10 6.10 26.79
CA ALA A 37 7.20 7.40 26.16
C ALA A 37 8.03 8.38 27.01
N GLY A 38 8.79 9.27 26.36
CA GLY A 38 9.56 10.31 27.03
C GLY A 38 10.86 9.85 27.72
N TYR A 39 11.29 8.61 27.48
CA TYR A 39 12.49 8.05 28.11
C TYR A 39 13.79 8.62 27.53
N TYR A 40 13.82 8.89 26.21
CA TYR A 40 14.98 9.44 25.52
C TYR A 40 14.74 10.90 25.10
N PRO A 41 15.80 11.74 25.02
CA PRO A 41 15.67 13.05 24.42
C PRO A 41 15.27 12.91 22.95
N ARG A 42 14.28 13.69 22.54
CA ARG A 42 13.77 13.69 21.17
C ARG A 42 14.78 14.33 20.24
N VAL A 43 15.06 13.66 19.11
CA VAL A 43 16.00 14.13 18.08
C VAL A 43 15.24 14.62 16.85
N ILE A 44 14.11 14.00 16.52
CA ILE A 44 13.24 14.36 15.40
C ILE A 44 11.77 14.35 15.81
N SER A 45 10.89 14.92 14.98
CA SER A 45 9.45 14.88 15.20
C SER A 45 8.85 13.51 14.88
N ASP A 46 7.75 13.18 15.55
CA ASP A 46 6.97 11.96 15.33
C ASP A 46 6.51 11.89 13.87
N ASP A 47 6.05 13.01 13.32
CA ASP A 47 5.60 13.12 11.93
C ASP A 47 6.70 12.73 10.94
N LEU A 48 7.93 13.22 11.13
CA LEU A 48 9.06 12.87 10.27
C LEU A 48 9.44 11.40 10.43
N PHE A 49 9.46 10.89 11.66
CA PHE A 49 9.77 9.48 11.91
C PHE A 49 8.76 8.54 11.25
N TYR A 50 7.46 8.82 11.41
CA TYR A 50 6.38 8.00 10.83
C TYR A 50 6.31 8.12 9.30
N ALA A 51 6.55 9.29 8.72
CA ALA A 51 6.69 9.43 7.26
C ALA A 51 7.83 8.56 6.71
N VAL A 52 8.97 8.50 7.41
CA VAL A 52 10.08 7.59 7.07
C VAL A 52 9.69 6.12 7.29
N GLN A 53 8.90 5.80 8.32
CA GLN A 53 8.39 4.44 8.51
C GLN A 53 7.48 4.02 7.34
N GLU A 54 6.62 4.90 6.83
CA GLU A 54 5.74 4.63 5.69
C GLU A 54 6.54 4.33 4.41
N ILE A 55 7.63 5.06 4.17
CA ILE A 55 8.57 4.79 3.08
C ILE A 55 9.29 3.45 3.32
N ARG A 56 9.66 3.14 4.57
CA ARG A 56 10.32 1.87 4.94
C ARG A 56 9.38 0.66 4.87
N LEU A 57 8.08 0.86 5.03
CA LEU A 57 7.05 -0.18 4.85
C LEU A 57 6.85 -0.54 3.37
N ALA A 58 7.35 0.28 2.42
CA ALA A 58 7.54 -0.16 1.05
C ALA A 58 8.54 -1.34 1.03
N PRO A 59 8.29 -2.39 0.23
CA PRO A 59 8.97 -3.68 0.39
C PRO A 59 10.45 -3.60 -0.02
N PHE A 60 11.33 -3.17 0.88
CA PHE A 60 12.76 -3.44 0.78
C PHE A 60 13.12 -4.66 1.62
N GLY A 61 13.86 -5.55 0.98
CA GLY A 61 14.13 -6.90 1.47
C GLY A 61 14.55 -7.79 0.31
N ILE A 62 15.57 -7.35 -0.43
CA ILE A 62 16.45 -8.19 -1.24
C ILE A 62 17.86 -7.68 -0.95
N SER A 63 18.77 -8.59 -0.61
CA SER A 63 20.20 -8.32 -0.55
C SER A 63 20.70 -7.89 -1.92
N ASN A 64 21.49 -6.82 -2.00
CA ASN A 64 22.10 -6.27 -3.21
C ASN A 64 23.00 -7.24 -4.03
N SER A 65 23.00 -8.55 -3.75
CA SER A 65 23.91 -9.52 -4.36
C SER A 65 23.46 -10.05 -5.73
N SER A 66 22.16 -10.17 -6.00
CA SER A 66 21.72 -10.74 -7.28
C SER A 66 21.44 -9.66 -8.33
N LYS A 67 22.15 -9.74 -9.45
CA LYS A 67 21.93 -8.90 -10.63
C LYS A 67 20.71 -9.32 -11.45
N ASN A 68 20.10 -10.48 -11.16
CA ASN A 68 18.98 -11.00 -11.97
C ASN A 68 17.68 -10.22 -11.70
N PRO A 69 17.16 -9.44 -12.68
CA PRO A 69 15.92 -8.68 -12.54
C PRO A 69 14.71 -9.58 -12.27
N MET A 70 14.70 -10.81 -12.79
CA MET A 70 13.59 -11.75 -12.63
C MET A 70 13.35 -12.18 -11.17
N LEU A 71 14.30 -11.96 -10.26
CA LEU A 71 14.06 -12.23 -8.83
C LEU A 71 13.15 -11.17 -8.17
N ILE A 72 12.95 -10.01 -8.80
CA ILE A 72 12.05 -8.97 -8.29
C ILE A 72 10.61 -9.43 -8.50
N ASN A 73 9.90 -9.74 -7.43
CA ASN A 73 8.45 -9.96 -7.44
C ASN A 73 7.73 -8.62 -7.62
N LEU A 74 7.04 -8.45 -8.75
CA LEU A 74 6.33 -7.22 -9.12
C LEU A 74 5.11 -6.95 -8.22
N LEU A 75 4.51 -8.00 -7.67
CA LEU A 75 3.25 -7.95 -6.93
C LEU A 75 3.41 -8.32 -5.44
N ARG A 76 4.65 -8.31 -4.91
CA ARG A 76 5.00 -8.81 -3.56
C ARG A 76 4.12 -8.28 -2.44
N THR A 77 3.77 -7.00 -2.44
CA THR A 77 3.00 -6.41 -1.31
C THR A 77 1.51 -6.68 -1.43
N VAL A 78 1.01 -6.76 -2.66
CA VAL A 78 -0.42 -6.77 -2.97
C VAL A 78 -0.97 -8.18 -3.18
N MET A 79 -0.17 -9.12 -3.69
CA MET A 79 -0.64 -10.48 -4.02
C MET A 79 -0.67 -11.41 -2.80
N LYS A 80 -1.86 -11.91 -2.48
CA LYS A 80 -2.18 -12.77 -1.34
C LYS A 80 -2.77 -14.09 -1.81
N CYS A 81 -2.39 -15.19 -1.17
CA CYS A 81 -3.01 -16.49 -1.37
C CYS A 81 -4.45 -16.48 -0.84
N GLU A 82 -5.43 -16.90 -1.65
CA GLU A 82 -6.83 -17.01 -1.23
C GLU A 82 -7.01 -17.92 0.00
N ALA A 83 -6.34 -19.09 0.02
CA ALA A 83 -6.57 -20.09 1.08
C ALA A 83 -6.06 -19.66 2.47
N CYS A 84 -4.91 -18.99 2.55
CA CYS A 84 -4.23 -18.73 3.82
C CYS A 84 -3.88 -17.26 4.06
N GLY A 85 -4.23 -16.36 3.13
CA GLY A 85 -4.00 -14.91 3.23
C GLY A 85 -2.52 -14.46 3.17
N ASN A 86 -1.56 -15.39 3.13
CA ASN A 86 -0.15 -15.04 3.09
C ASN A 86 0.26 -14.47 1.73
N THR A 87 1.23 -13.56 1.75
CA THR A 87 1.81 -12.97 0.53
C THR A 87 2.47 -14.04 -0.34
N MET A 88 2.14 -14.04 -1.63
CA MET A 88 2.77 -14.93 -2.62
C MET A 88 4.23 -14.55 -2.86
N ILE A 89 5.08 -15.56 -3.03
CA ILE A 89 6.51 -15.39 -3.34
C ILE A 89 6.81 -15.94 -4.74
N VAL A 90 7.94 -15.51 -5.30
CA VAL A 90 8.44 -16.03 -6.57
C VAL A 90 9.40 -17.21 -6.27
N HIS A 91 9.29 -18.28 -7.04
CA HIS A 91 10.14 -19.47 -6.93
C HIS A 91 10.59 -19.98 -8.31
N ALA A 92 11.66 -20.78 -8.34
CA ALA A 92 12.23 -21.41 -9.54
C ALA A 92 12.59 -20.41 -10.66
N VAL A 93 13.16 -19.26 -10.28
CA VAL A 93 13.76 -18.31 -11.22
C VAL A 93 15.18 -18.76 -11.54
N SER A 94 15.50 -18.90 -12.82
CA SER A 94 16.84 -19.27 -13.28
C SER A 94 17.12 -18.62 -14.64
N GLY A 95 18.25 -17.94 -14.79
CA GLY A 95 18.56 -17.20 -16.01
C GLY A 95 17.42 -16.24 -16.41
N SER A 96 16.88 -16.44 -17.62
CA SER A 96 15.73 -15.72 -18.19
C SER A 96 14.36 -16.32 -17.84
N LEU A 97 14.31 -17.44 -17.11
CA LEU A 97 13.06 -18.08 -16.72
C LEU A 97 12.34 -17.24 -15.65
N HIS A 98 11.09 -16.89 -15.92
CA HIS A 98 10.26 -16.07 -15.05
C HIS A 98 9.91 -16.77 -13.72
N GLY A 99 9.84 -18.10 -13.72
CA GLY A 99 9.50 -18.92 -12.57
C GLY A 99 7.99 -18.98 -12.29
N TYR A 100 7.64 -19.19 -11.03
CA TYR A 100 6.26 -19.39 -10.58
C TYR A 100 5.94 -18.52 -9.37
N TYR A 101 4.68 -18.11 -9.24
CA TYR A 101 4.14 -17.64 -7.97
C TYR A 101 3.75 -18.84 -7.11
N VAL A 102 4.23 -18.86 -5.87
CA VAL A 102 3.97 -19.92 -4.90
C VAL A 102 3.61 -19.34 -3.54
N CYS A 103 2.73 -20.04 -2.81
CA CYS A 103 2.47 -19.69 -1.42
C CYS A 103 3.67 -20.11 -0.54
N PRO A 104 4.24 -19.21 0.28
CA PRO A 104 5.38 -19.54 1.14
C PRO A 104 5.04 -20.53 2.26
N MET A 105 3.75 -20.78 2.53
CA MET A 105 3.30 -21.76 3.52
C MET A 105 3.31 -23.20 2.99
N ARG A 106 3.46 -23.40 1.67
CA ARG A 106 3.51 -24.74 1.07
C ARG A 106 4.72 -25.55 1.50
N ARG A 107 5.90 -24.92 1.56
CA ARG A 107 7.13 -25.52 2.11
C ARG A 107 7.06 -25.86 3.61
N LEU A 108 6.07 -25.31 4.31
CA LEU A 108 5.81 -25.58 5.72
C LEU A 108 4.63 -26.56 5.89
N HIS A 109 4.08 -27.11 4.81
CA HIS A 109 2.89 -27.97 4.79
C HIS A 109 1.65 -27.34 5.46
N ARG A 110 1.55 -25.99 5.43
CA ARG A 110 0.43 -25.22 6.00
C ARG A 110 -0.49 -24.62 4.93
N CYS A 111 -0.22 -24.94 3.66
CA CYS A 111 -1.03 -24.58 2.51
C CYS A 111 -0.71 -25.58 1.40
N ASP A 112 -1.72 -26.04 0.69
CA ASP A 112 -1.64 -27.06 -0.37
C ASP A 112 -1.80 -26.47 -1.78
N ARG A 113 -2.20 -25.19 -1.87
CA ARG A 113 -2.43 -24.48 -3.12
C ARG A 113 -1.26 -24.61 -4.12
N PRO A 114 -1.53 -24.99 -5.38
CA PRO A 114 -0.50 -25.22 -6.39
C PRO A 114 0.20 -23.92 -6.81
N SER A 115 1.34 -24.08 -7.47
CA SER A 115 2.07 -22.97 -8.09
C SER A 115 1.39 -22.51 -9.37
N ILE A 116 1.43 -21.21 -9.66
CA ILE A 116 0.94 -20.65 -10.92
C ILE A 116 2.07 -20.04 -11.74
N LYS A 117 2.02 -20.22 -13.06
CA LYS A 117 3.01 -19.69 -14.00
C LYS A 117 3.02 -18.18 -13.95
N ARG A 118 4.20 -17.61 -13.73
CA ARG A 118 4.35 -16.18 -13.45
C ARG A 118 4.24 -15.32 -14.71
N ASP A 119 4.82 -15.76 -15.81
CA ASP A 119 4.86 -15.04 -17.08
C ASP A 119 3.47 -14.54 -17.51
N LEU A 120 2.47 -15.42 -17.48
CA LEU A 120 1.11 -15.11 -17.90
C LEU A 120 0.37 -14.24 -16.89
N VAL A 121 0.61 -14.47 -15.59
CA VAL A 121 0.06 -13.63 -14.52
C VAL A 121 0.62 -12.21 -14.61
N ASP A 122 1.94 -12.08 -14.76
CA ASP A 122 2.61 -10.79 -14.91
C ASP A 122 2.10 -10.10 -16.20
N TYR A 123 1.98 -10.80 -17.32
CA TYR A 123 1.45 -10.23 -18.55
C TYR A 123 0.02 -9.67 -18.37
N ASN A 124 -0.91 -10.49 -17.86
CA ASN A 124 -2.31 -10.09 -17.70
C ASN A 124 -2.49 -8.95 -16.69
N ILE A 125 -1.83 -9.03 -15.52
CA ILE A 125 -2.03 -8.00 -14.48
C ILE A 125 -1.22 -6.74 -14.80
N ILE A 126 0.02 -6.86 -15.29
CA ILE A 126 0.89 -5.71 -15.49
C ILE A 126 0.60 -5.04 -16.84
N ASN A 127 0.64 -5.78 -17.94
CA ASN A 127 0.50 -5.16 -19.25
C ASN A 127 -0.95 -4.75 -19.54
N GLU A 128 -1.92 -5.62 -19.26
CA GLU A 128 -3.32 -5.32 -19.59
C GLU A 128 -4.00 -4.43 -18.56
N LEU A 129 -3.70 -4.56 -17.27
CA LEU A 129 -4.34 -3.76 -16.22
C LEU A 129 -3.48 -2.60 -15.74
N LEU A 130 -2.26 -2.85 -15.26
CA LEU A 130 -1.45 -1.80 -14.63
C LEU A 130 -1.08 -0.68 -15.61
N PHE A 131 -0.56 -1.01 -16.79
CA PHE A 131 -0.16 0.00 -17.77
C PHE A 131 -1.34 0.70 -18.45
N ASN A 132 -2.53 0.10 -18.43
CA ASN A 132 -3.77 0.71 -18.94
C ASN A 132 -4.69 1.23 -17.83
N CYS A 133 -4.23 1.29 -16.57
CA CYS A 133 -5.04 1.68 -15.43
C CYS A 133 -5.64 3.10 -15.53
N SER A 134 -5.05 3.96 -16.35
CA SER A 134 -5.57 5.30 -16.64
C SER A 134 -6.93 5.26 -17.33
N LYS A 135 -7.16 4.23 -18.14
CA LYS A 135 -8.40 3.98 -18.87
C LYS A 135 -9.40 3.18 -18.02
N ILE A 136 -8.92 2.46 -17.02
CA ILE A 136 -9.72 1.71 -16.04
C ILE A 136 -10.03 2.62 -14.85
N GLN A 137 -10.74 3.71 -15.12
CA GLN A 137 -11.28 4.60 -14.09
C GLN A 137 -12.78 4.76 -14.33
N PRO A 138 -13.61 4.72 -13.28
CA PRO A 138 -14.99 5.14 -13.43
C PRO A 138 -14.96 6.63 -13.80
N VAL A 139 -15.67 7.00 -14.86
CA VAL A 139 -15.67 8.35 -15.44
C VAL A 139 -16.17 9.42 -14.44
N GLU A 140 -16.79 9.01 -13.33
CA GLU A 140 -17.56 9.91 -12.46
C GLU A 140 -16.97 10.15 -11.05
N ASN A 141 -16.19 9.24 -10.45
CA ASN A 141 -15.99 9.28 -8.98
C ASN A 141 -14.75 10.03 -8.44
N LYS A 142 -13.81 10.47 -9.28
CA LYS A 142 -12.58 11.14 -8.77
C LYS A 142 -12.79 12.58 -8.32
N LYS A 143 -13.76 13.28 -8.91
CA LYS A 143 -14.16 14.62 -8.46
C LYS A 143 -14.96 14.49 -7.17
N ASP A 144 -16.02 13.68 -7.18
CA ASP A 144 -16.95 13.57 -6.06
C ASP A 144 -16.30 13.11 -4.75
N ALA A 145 -15.41 12.12 -4.75
CA ALA A 145 -14.79 11.65 -3.50
C ALA A 145 -13.78 12.66 -2.91
N ASN A 146 -13.02 13.36 -3.75
CA ASN A 146 -12.10 14.40 -3.28
C ASN A 146 -12.88 15.63 -2.83
N GLU A 147 -13.89 16.03 -3.58
CA GLU A 147 -14.76 17.16 -3.28
C GLU A 147 -15.54 16.92 -1.98
N THR A 148 -16.02 15.69 -1.75
CA THR A 148 -16.66 15.28 -0.48
C THR A 148 -15.69 15.36 0.70
N LEU A 149 -14.45 14.92 0.54
CA LEU A 149 -13.44 15.03 1.60
C LEU A 149 -13.01 16.48 1.85
N GLU A 150 -12.93 17.31 0.81
CA GLU A 150 -12.65 18.75 0.92
C GLU A 150 -13.78 19.47 1.65
N LEU A 151 -15.04 19.20 1.29
CA LEU A 151 -16.22 19.72 1.98
C LEU A 151 -16.22 19.33 3.46
N LYS A 152 -15.85 18.08 3.78
CA LYS A 152 -15.76 17.61 5.17
C LYS A 152 -14.65 18.28 5.96
N ILE A 153 -13.53 18.63 5.33
CA ILE A 153 -12.46 19.43 5.96
C ILE A 153 -12.95 20.84 6.27
N ILE A 154 -13.62 21.49 5.31
CA ILE A 154 -14.19 22.83 5.49
C ILE A 154 -15.21 22.83 6.63
N GLU A 155 -16.10 21.83 6.66
CA GLU A 155 -17.11 21.70 7.72
C GLU A 155 -16.48 21.55 9.11
N LEU A 156 -15.44 20.72 9.24
CA LEU A 156 -14.71 20.53 10.50
C LEU A 156 -13.97 21.81 10.93
N GLN A 157 -13.38 22.55 9.98
CA GLN A 157 -12.74 23.85 10.26
C GLN A 157 -13.76 24.88 10.77
N MET A 158 -14.94 24.95 10.16
CA MET A 158 -16.01 25.85 10.61
C MET A 158 -16.49 25.49 12.03
N LYS A 159 -16.66 24.20 12.33
CA LYS A 159 -17.03 23.73 13.68
C LYS A 159 -15.98 24.11 14.73
N ILE A 160 -14.69 23.96 14.41
CA ILE A 160 -13.60 24.35 15.32
C ILE A 160 -13.60 25.87 15.54
N ASN A 161 -13.71 26.67 14.49
CA ASN A 161 -13.76 28.13 14.63
C ASN A 161 -14.96 28.61 15.46
N ASN A 162 -16.15 28.02 15.26
CA ASN A 162 -17.33 28.35 16.07
C ASN A 162 -17.11 28.02 17.55
N LEU A 163 -16.45 26.90 17.86
CA LEU A 163 -16.12 26.53 19.24
C LEU A 163 -15.04 27.43 19.85
N ILE A 164 -14.05 27.90 19.08
CA ILE A 164 -13.05 28.88 19.52
C ILE A 164 -13.71 30.22 19.86
N VAL A 165 -14.65 30.69 19.03
CA VAL A 165 -15.43 31.90 19.31
C VAL A 165 -16.28 31.71 20.56
N ALA A 166 -16.94 30.56 20.75
CA ALA A 166 -17.67 30.27 21.98
C ALA A 166 -16.77 30.25 23.23
N LEU A 167 -15.52 29.79 23.10
CA LEU A 167 -14.50 29.80 24.16
C LEU A 167 -14.08 31.20 24.59
N SER A 168 -14.13 32.18 23.68
CA SER A 168 -13.83 33.59 24.03
C SER A 168 -14.91 34.24 24.91
N VAL A 169 -16.06 33.59 25.08
CA VAL A 169 -17.22 34.09 25.83
C VAL A 169 -17.56 33.20 27.04
N ALA A 170 -17.14 31.93 27.06
CA ALA A 170 -17.58 30.94 28.05
C ALA A 170 -16.68 30.87 29.32
N PRO A 171 -17.28 30.75 30.52
CA PRO A 171 -16.54 30.65 31.79
C PRO A 171 -15.97 29.27 32.12
N GLU A 172 -16.46 28.17 31.50
CA GLU A 172 -15.97 26.81 31.77
C GLU A 172 -15.19 26.24 30.56
N VAL A 173 -13.87 26.25 30.68
CA VAL A 173 -12.92 26.07 29.56
C VAL A 173 -12.58 24.59 29.29
N THR A 174 -12.78 23.71 30.27
CA THR A 174 -12.24 22.33 30.26
C THR A 174 -13.01 21.39 29.33
N ALA A 175 -14.34 21.34 29.42
CA ALA A 175 -15.17 20.46 28.58
C ALA A 175 -15.13 20.85 27.09
N ILE A 176 -15.01 22.16 26.81
CA ILE A 176 -14.95 22.68 25.44
C ILE A 176 -13.57 22.42 24.82
N ALA A 177 -12.49 22.58 25.60
CA ALA A 177 -11.13 22.27 25.14
C ALA A 177 -10.96 20.79 24.75
N GLU A 178 -11.62 19.87 25.45
CA GLU A 178 -11.59 18.44 25.14
C GLU A 178 -12.31 18.13 23.81
N LYS A 179 -13.46 18.79 23.57
CA LYS A 179 -14.20 18.65 22.31
C LYS A 179 -13.43 19.23 21.11
N ILE A 180 -12.71 20.34 21.30
CA ILE A 180 -11.82 20.90 20.28
C ILE A 180 -10.67 19.93 19.97
N ARG A 181 -10.05 19.32 20.99
CA ARG A 181 -8.98 18.34 20.77
C ARG A 181 -9.45 17.13 19.96
N LEU A 182 -10.68 16.66 20.20
CA LEU A 182 -11.27 15.57 19.43
C LEU A 182 -11.50 15.96 17.96
N LEU A 183 -12.09 17.13 17.71
CA LEU A 183 -12.32 17.63 16.35
C LEU A 183 -11.02 17.94 15.59
N ASP A 184 -10.02 18.51 16.26
CA ASP A 184 -8.69 18.75 15.67
C ASP A 184 -8.00 17.43 15.30
N LYS A 185 -8.16 16.39 16.12
CA LYS A 185 -7.67 15.04 15.82
C LYS A 185 -8.38 14.43 14.60
N GLU A 186 -9.68 14.63 14.46
CA GLU A 186 -10.44 14.20 13.27
C GLU A 186 -10.04 14.97 12.01
N LEU A 187 -9.88 16.29 12.10
CA LEU A 187 -9.41 17.15 11.01
C LEU A 187 -8.01 16.73 10.54
N ARG A 188 -7.08 16.47 11.48
CA ARG A 188 -5.74 15.97 11.16
C ARG A 188 -5.79 14.61 10.46
N ARG A 189 -6.65 13.70 10.90
CA ARG A 189 -6.83 12.38 10.23
C ARG A 189 -7.40 12.52 8.83
N ALA A 190 -8.42 13.36 8.64
CA ALA A 190 -9.05 13.59 7.34
C ALA A 190 -8.08 14.28 6.36
N SER A 191 -7.34 15.30 6.82
CA SER A 191 -6.34 16.01 6.00
C SER A 191 -5.14 15.14 5.62
N VAL A 192 -4.65 14.29 6.53
CA VAL A 192 -3.59 13.30 6.20
C VAL A 192 -4.11 12.27 5.21
N SER A 193 -5.35 11.82 5.36
CA SER A 193 -5.98 10.88 4.40
C SER A 193 -6.10 11.52 3.01
N LEU A 194 -6.55 12.78 2.94
CA LEU A 194 -6.63 13.53 1.69
C LEU A 194 -5.25 13.82 1.09
N LYS A 195 -4.23 14.16 1.90
CA LYS A 195 -2.86 14.36 1.42
C LYS A 195 -2.26 13.05 0.91
N THR A 196 -2.56 11.93 1.57
CA THR A 196 -2.20 10.58 1.13
C THR A 196 -2.91 10.22 -0.17
N LEU A 197 -4.20 10.54 -0.32
CA LEU A 197 -4.96 10.32 -1.55
C LEU A 197 -4.50 11.23 -2.69
N LYS A 198 -4.17 12.50 -2.43
CA LYS A 198 -3.61 13.44 -3.42
C LYS A 198 -2.17 13.09 -3.82
N SER A 199 -1.35 12.58 -2.90
CA SER A 199 0.01 12.08 -3.21
C SER A 199 0.02 10.69 -3.86
N LYS A 200 -1.01 9.87 -3.62
CA LYS A 200 -1.31 8.63 -4.37
C LYS A 200 -2.02 8.89 -5.69
N GLY A 201 -2.70 10.02 -5.82
CA GLY A 201 -3.23 10.58 -7.05
C GLY A 201 -2.08 11.10 -7.90
N VAL A 202 -1.43 10.18 -8.61
CA VAL A 202 -0.31 10.51 -9.49
C VAL A 202 -0.78 11.47 -10.57
N ASN A 203 -0.15 12.66 -10.59
CA ASN A 203 -0.09 13.58 -11.72
C ASN A 203 0.40 12.82 -12.96
N SER A 204 -0.38 12.92 -14.04
CA SER A 204 -0.12 12.39 -15.37
C SER A 204 0.12 10.88 -15.46
N PHE A 205 -0.94 10.14 -15.76
CA PHE A 205 -0.87 8.74 -16.20
C PHE A 205 -0.27 8.57 -17.63
N SER A 206 0.42 9.59 -18.15
CA SER A 206 0.81 9.67 -19.57
C SER A 206 2.04 8.82 -19.94
N ASP A 207 2.85 8.38 -18.98
CA ASP A 207 4.20 7.86 -19.28
C ASP A 207 4.38 6.36 -18.96
N PHE A 208 3.30 5.57 -18.95
CA PHE A 208 3.39 4.11 -18.68
C PHE A 208 3.82 3.25 -19.87
N TYR A 209 3.87 3.82 -21.08
CA TYR A 209 4.04 3.04 -22.31
C TYR A 209 5.44 2.43 -22.54
N ALA A 210 6.40 2.55 -21.60
CA ALA A 210 7.74 2.01 -21.83
C ALA A 210 8.52 1.63 -20.55
N ILE A 211 7.88 1.03 -19.54
CA ILE A 211 8.67 0.46 -18.43
C ILE A 211 9.33 -0.85 -18.89
N ASP A 212 10.65 -0.81 -19.04
CA ASP A 212 11.44 -1.99 -19.37
C ASP A 212 11.49 -2.99 -18.21
N LEU A 213 10.64 -4.02 -18.27
CA LEU A 213 10.57 -5.11 -17.30
C LEU A 213 11.73 -6.11 -17.42
N THR A 214 12.62 -5.95 -18.40
CA THR A 214 13.87 -6.72 -18.48
C THR A 214 14.94 -6.15 -17.55
N SER A 215 14.91 -4.83 -17.28
CA SER A 215 15.84 -4.18 -16.36
C SER A 215 15.42 -4.29 -14.89
N LYS A 216 16.40 -4.28 -13.99
CA LYS A 216 16.16 -4.25 -12.52
C LYS A 216 15.37 -2.99 -12.12
N ASN A 217 15.79 -1.84 -12.63
CA ASN A 217 15.18 -0.55 -12.31
C ASN A 217 13.72 -0.48 -12.80
N GLY A 218 13.44 -0.91 -14.03
CA GLY A 218 12.07 -0.93 -14.56
C GLY A 218 11.15 -1.86 -13.76
N ARG A 219 11.63 -3.02 -13.31
CA ARG A 219 10.84 -3.89 -12.41
C ARG A 219 10.60 -3.27 -11.04
N GLU A 220 11.55 -2.54 -10.47
CA GLU A 220 11.37 -1.81 -9.19
C GLU A 220 10.35 -0.67 -9.32
N LEU A 221 10.39 0.07 -10.43
CA LEU A 221 9.39 1.09 -10.78
C LEU A 221 8.01 0.47 -10.96
N CYS A 222 7.89 -0.58 -11.77
CA CYS A 222 6.64 -1.32 -11.97
C CYS A 222 6.04 -1.81 -10.65
N ARG A 223 6.87 -2.37 -9.75
CA ARG A 223 6.42 -2.81 -8.42
C ARG A 223 5.87 -1.66 -7.58
N THR A 224 6.53 -0.50 -7.64
CA THR A 224 6.08 0.70 -6.93
C THR A 224 4.73 1.17 -7.47
N LEU A 225 4.52 1.11 -8.78
CA LEU A 225 3.25 1.45 -9.43
C LEU A 225 2.15 0.46 -9.07
N ALA A 226 2.42 -0.84 -9.10
CA ALA A 226 1.46 -1.86 -8.69
C ALA A 226 0.97 -1.63 -7.26
N TYR A 227 1.86 -1.25 -6.35
CA TYR A 227 1.49 -0.89 -4.98
C TYR A 227 0.65 0.39 -4.87
N LYS A 228 0.80 1.34 -5.80
CA LYS A 228 -0.02 2.57 -5.82
C LYS A 228 -1.42 2.34 -6.39
N ILE A 229 -1.57 1.35 -7.29
CA ILE A 229 -2.81 1.12 -8.04
C ILE A 229 -3.67 0.04 -7.37
N PHE A 230 -3.06 -1.02 -6.87
CA PHE A 230 -3.78 -2.15 -6.26
C PHE A 230 -3.70 -2.07 -4.73
N GLU A 231 -4.85 -2.22 -4.08
CA GLU A 231 -4.93 -2.41 -2.63
C GLU A 231 -4.46 -3.82 -2.27
N LYS A 232 -5.05 -4.82 -2.92
CA LYS A 232 -4.70 -6.25 -2.77
C LYS A 232 -5.16 -7.04 -3.99
N ILE A 233 -4.50 -8.15 -4.24
CA ILE A 233 -4.84 -9.13 -5.28
C ILE A 233 -4.92 -10.48 -4.58
N ILE A 234 -6.10 -11.10 -4.56
CA ILE A 234 -6.31 -12.40 -3.93
C ILE A 234 -6.28 -13.46 -5.03
N ILE A 235 -5.29 -14.35 -4.99
CA ILE A 235 -5.09 -15.35 -6.04
C ILE A 235 -5.66 -16.71 -5.65
N ASN A 236 -6.52 -17.24 -6.51
CA ASN A 236 -7.00 -18.62 -6.47
C ASN A 236 -6.23 -19.43 -7.52
N THR A 237 -5.26 -20.20 -7.07
CA THR A 237 -4.38 -20.98 -7.96
C THR A 237 -5.03 -22.25 -8.50
N ASP A 238 -6.10 -22.76 -7.85
CA ASP A 238 -6.81 -23.96 -8.30
C ASP A 238 -7.69 -23.62 -9.50
N ASN A 239 -8.49 -22.56 -9.37
CA ASN A 239 -9.34 -22.05 -10.44
C ASN A 239 -8.57 -21.20 -11.45
N LYS A 240 -7.33 -20.82 -11.11
CA LYS A 240 -6.46 -19.93 -11.92
C LYS A 240 -7.13 -18.59 -12.21
N THR A 241 -7.76 -18.03 -11.19
CA THR A 241 -8.43 -16.73 -11.19
C THR A 241 -7.89 -15.86 -10.04
N CYS A 242 -8.20 -14.57 -10.05
CA CYS A 242 -7.95 -13.70 -8.91
C CYS A 242 -9.05 -12.67 -8.71
N ASP A 243 -9.17 -12.21 -7.47
CA ASP A 243 -9.89 -10.99 -7.15
C ASP A 243 -8.90 -9.83 -7.05
N ILE A 244 -9.14 -8.75 -7.78
CA ILE A 244 -8.27 -7.57 -7.83
C ILE A 244 -9.01 -6.40 -7.20
N TYR A 245 -8.47 -5.86 -6.12
CA TYR A 245 -9.01 -4.70 -5.42
C TYR A 245 -8.15 -3.50 -5.76
N PHE A 246 -8.74 -2.52 -6.42
CA PHE A 246 -8.07 -1.29 -6.81
C PHE A 246 -8.19 -0.24 -5.70
N MET A 247 -7.19 0.63 -5.61
CA MET A 247 -7.17 1.72 -4.61
C MET A 247 -8.29 2.76 -4.82
N ASN A 248 -8.95 2.76 -5.99
CA ASN A 248 -10.08 3.63 -6.30
C ASN A 248 -11.45 3.01 -5.94
N GLY A 249 -11.47 1.84 -5.30
CA GLY A 249 -12.70 1.15 -4.87
C GLY A 249 -13.29 0.17 -5.89
N ILE A 250 -12.78 0.12 -7.13
CA ILE A 250 -13.19 -0.91 -8.09
C ILE A 250 -12.68 -2.28 -7.61
N VAL A 251 -13.52 -3.31 -7.77
CA VAL A 251 -13.15 -4.70 -7.51
C VAL A 251 -13.44 -5.55 -8.75
N PHE A 252 -12.42 -6.25 -9.24
CA PHE A 252 -12.62 -7.31 -10.23
C PHE A 252 -12.67 -8.65 -9.50
N LYS A 253 -13.73 -9.41 -9.71
CA LYS A 253 -13.98 -10.73 -9.14
C LYS A 253 -13.74 -11.81 -10.19
N HIS A 254 -13.10 -12.90 -9.77
CA HIS A 254 -12.81 -14.06 -10.62
C HIS A 254 -12.04 -13.75 -11.92
N TYR A 255 -11.24 -12.68 -11.94
CA TYR A 255 -10.47 -12.28 -13.11
C TYR A 255 -9.55 -13.44 -13.57
N PRO A 256 -9.67 -13.93 -14.80
CA PRO A 256 -8.92 -15.10 -15.26
C PRO A 256 -7.44 -14.79 -15.46
N LEU A 257 -6.58 -15.67 -14.94
CA LEU A 257 -5.13 -15.50 -15.03
C LEU A 257 -4.50 -16.23 -16.21
N MET A 258 -5.23 -17.18 -16.80
CA MET A 258 -4.74 -18.01 -17.92
C MET A 258 -5.26 -17.58 -19.28
N LYS A 259 -6.13 -16.57 -19.33
CA LYS A 259 -6.71 -16.02 -20.54
C LYS A 259 -6.37 -14.54 -20.59
N VAL A 260 -5.84 -14.08 -21.71
CA VAL A 260 -5.59 -12.65 -21.91
C VAL A 260 -6.92 -11.94 -22.08
N ILE A 261 -7.22 -11.05 -21.14
CA ILE A 261 -8.30 -10.08 -21.26
C ILE A 261 -7.64 -8.76 -21.61
N SER A 262 -7.91 -8.26 -22.82
CA SER A 262 -7.33 -6.99 -23.23
C SER A 262 -7.85 -5.85 -22.37
N ALA A 263 -7.07 -4.78 -22.24
CA ALA A 263 -7.51 -3.57 -21.55
C ALA A 263 -8.89 -3.09 -22.03
N GLN A 264 -9.16 -3.16 -23.35
CA GLN A 264 -10.46 -2.77 -23.92
C GLN A 264 -11.62 -3.66 -23.46
N GLN A 265 -11.38 -4.96 -23.31
CA GLN A 265 -12.37 -5.89 -22.76
C GLN A 265 -12.63 -5.62 -21.29
N ALA A 266 -11.58 -5.38 -20.50
CA ALA A 266 -11.71 -5.00 -19.09
C ALA A 266 -12.47 -3.67 -18.92
N ILE A 267 -12.20 -2.69 -19.77
CA ILE A 267 -12.93 -1.40 -19.79
C ILE A 267 -14.40 -1.61 -20.18
N SER A 268 -14.67 -2.46 -21.17
CA SER A 268 -16.03 -2.77 -21.59
C SER A 268 -16.83 -3.46 -20.48
N ALA A 269 -16.16 -4.26 -19.64
CA ALA A 269 -16.76 -4.91 -18.48
C ALA A 269 -17.21 -3.92 -17.39
N LEU A 270 -16.61 -2.71 -17.31
CA LEU A 270 -17.04 -1.65 -16.38
C LEU A 270 -18.51 -1.25 -16.55
N LYS A 271 -19.09 -1.46 -17.74
CA LYS A 271 -20.52 -1.20 -17.98
C LYS A 271 -21.45 -2.10 -17.19
N TYR A 272 -20.96 -3.25 -16.73
CA TYR A 272 -21.72 -4.23 -15.97
C TYR A 272 -21.38 -4.19 -14.47
N MET A 273 -20.75 -3.10 -14.01
CA MET A 273 -20.35 -2.93 -12.61
C MET A 273 -21.58 -2.76 -11.70
N VAL A 274 -21.64 -3.52 -10.61
CA VAL A 274 -22.68 -3.44 -9.59
C VAL A 274 -22.00 -3.21 -8.25
N ASP A 275 -22.36 -2.14 -7.53
CA ASP A 275 -21.78 -1.77 -6.23
C ASP A 275 -20.23 -1.68 -6.20
N GLY A 276 -19.63 -1.30 -7.33
CA GLY A 276 -18.17 -1.22 -7.47
C GLY A 276 -17.48 -2.53 -7.83
N GLU A 277 -18.23 -3.63 -7.95
CA GLU A 277 -17.72 -4.95 -8.32
C GLU A 277 -18.03 -5.33 -9.77
N ILE A 278 -17.10 -6.05 -10.41
CA ILE A 278 -17.24 -6.60 -11.76
C ILE A 278 -16.86 -8.07 -11.72
N TYR A 279 -17.70 -8.92 -12.29
CA TYR A 279 -17.46 -10.36 -12.36
C TYR A 279 -17.00 -10.74 -13.78
N PHE A 280 -15.89 -11.49 -13.85
CA PHE A 280 -15.27 -11.96 -15.10
C PHE A 280 -15.49 -13.44 -15.36
#